data_AF-A0A2V7J2G2-F1
#
_entry.id   AF-A0A2V7J2G2-F1
#
_cell.length_a   1.000
_cell.length_b   1.000
_cell.length_c   1.000
_cell.angle_alpha   90.00
_cell.angle_beta   90.00
_cell.angle_gamma   90.00
#
_symmetry.space_group_name_H-M   'P 1'
#
loop_
_entity.id
_entity.type
_entity.pdbx_description
1 polymer ?
#
loop_
_entity_poly.entity_id
_entity_poly.type
_entity_poly.pdbx_seq_one_letter_code
_entity_poly.pdbx_strand_id
1 'polypeptide(L)'
;MDTRLSAAALGPWPGLRVRATPRGASPIIGTVARVTADTLVLGGGIGNTTVLRISALDGLAVSRGSYRHVREGALIGALVGALIGGVLGGQAEETSSYYQGLNVFAGVLVGAAAGGVVGGVAGASVRTEVWSPLPIH
;
A
#
# COMPACT_ATOMS: atom_id res chain seq x y z
N MET A 1 -7.06 8.38 29.85
CA MET A 1 -5.67 8.50 30.34
C MET A 1 -4.88 7.32 29.79
N ASP A 2 -4.85 7.10 28.45
CA ASP A 2 -4.55 5.75 27.90
C ASP A 2 -3.61 5.74 26.67
N THR A 3 -2.99 6.87 26.31
CA THR A 3 -2.14 6.97 25.11
C THR A 3 -0.70 6.51 25.29
N ARG A 4 -0.26 6.21 26.52
CA ARG A 4 1.14 5.80 26.81
C ARG A 4 1.38 4.29 26.80
N LEU A 5 0.33 3.48 26.95
CA LEU A 5 0.45 2.01 26.99
C LEU A 5 0.69 1.39 25.60
N SER A 6 0.30 2.08 24.52
CA SER A 6 0.55 1.62 23.16
C SER A 6 1.99 1.84 22.70
N ALA A 7 2.65 2.94 23.09
CA ALA A 7 4.04 3.21 22.70
C ALA A 7 5.05 2.28 23.39
N ALA A 8 4.84 1.96 24.68
CA ALA A 8 5.70 1.04 25.42
C ALA A 8 5.52 -0.44 24.99
N ALA A 9 4.32 -0.82 24.56
CA ALA A 9 4.06 -2.13 23.96
C ALA A 9 4.60 -2.24 22.51
N LEU A 10 4.84 -1.10 21.84
CA LEU A 10 5.41 -0.98 20.50
C LEU A 10 6.94 -0.80 20.53
N GLY A 11 7.64 -1.42 21.47
CA GLY A 11 9.10 -1.50 21.42
C GLY A 11 9.59 -2.02 20.05
N PRO A 12 10.83 -1.71 19.63
CA PRO A 12 11.40 -2.32 18.45
C PRO A 12 11.63 -3.82 18.71
N TRP A 13 10.60 -4.64 18.56
CA TRP A 13 10.70 -6.08 18.74
C TRP A 13 11.46 -6.70 17.55
N PRO A 14 12.26 -7.75 17.79
CA PRO A 14 12.82 -8.55 16.70
C PRO A 14 11.74 -8.99 15.72
N GLY A 15 11.98 -8.81 14.43
CA GLY A 15 11.05 -9.10 13.34
C GLY A 15 10.20 -7.92 12.87
N LEU A 16 10.14 -6.79 13.60
CA LEU A 16 9.40 -5.61 13.14
C LEU A 16 10.17 -4.84 12.07
N ARG A 17 9.46 -4.35 11.05
CA ARG A 17 10.04 -3.47 10.03
C ARG A 17 10.05 -2.04 10.55
N VAL A 18 11.22 -1.44 10.57
CA VAL A 18 11.48 -0.14 11.19
C VAL A 18 12.22 0.76 10.20
N ARG A 19 11.84 2.03 10.20
CA ARG A 19 12.53 3.11 9.50
C ARG A 19 13.32 3.89 10.54
N ALA A 20 14.64 3.78 10.48
CA ALA A 20 15.56 4.53 11.30
C ALA A 20 16.08 5.73 10.50
N THR A 21 15.96 6.93 11.04
CA THR A 21 16.49 8.16 10.41
C THR A 21 17.75 8.57 11.17
N PRO A 22 18.95 8.32 10.63
CA PRO A 22 20.19 8.76 11.25
C PRO A 22 20.36 10.27 11.11
N ARG A 23 21.05 10.90 12.08
CA ARG A 23 21.42 12.32 12.02
C ARG A 23 22.20 12.64 10.74
N GLY A 24 21.61 13.47 9.89
CA GLY A 24 22.26 13.95 8.66
C GLY A 24 22.40 12.92 7.53
N ALA A 25 21.71 11.77 7.59
CA ALA A 25 21.76 10.75 6.55
C ALA A 25 20.37 10.36 6.03
N SER A 26 20.34 9.64 4.91
CA SER A 26 19.09 9.12 4.33
C SER A 26 18.42 8.08 5.26
N PRO A 27 17.08 8.04 5.35
CA PRO A 27 16.37 7.06 6.16
C PRO A 27 16.69 5.62 5.74
N ILE A 28 17.03 4.78 6.71
CA ILE A 28 17.33 3.36 6.50
C ILE A 28 16.11 2.55 6.91
N ILE A 29 15.60 1.74 5.99
CA ILE A 29 14.48 0.83 6.25
C ILE A 29 15.02 -0.59 6.38
N GLY A 30 14.73 -1.25 7.50
CA GLY A 30 15.17 -2.61 7.76
C GLY A 30 14.22 -3.35 8.69
N THR A 31 14.46 -4.65 8.85
CA THR A 31 13.81 -5.47 9.88
C THR A 31 14.68 -5.48 11.13
N VAL A 32 14.10 -5.35 12.31
CA VAL A 32 14.87 -5.41 13.56
C VAL A 32 15.34 -6.86 13.75
N ALA A 33 16.63 -7.09 13.70
CA ALA A 33 17.22 -8.41 13.96
C ALA A 33 17.47 -8.61 15.46
N ARG A 34 17.92 -7.55 16.14
CA ARG A 34 18.20 -7.56 17.57
C ARG A 34 18.15 -6.14 18.12
N VAL A 35 17.67 -6.00 19.36
CA VAL A 35 17.72 -4.75 20.11
C VAL A 35 18.51 -4.97 21.38
N THR A 36 19.47 -4.08 21.59
CA THR A 36 20.26 -3.96 22.81
C THR A 36 19.98 -2.57 23.40
N ALA A 37 20.36 -2.32 24.65
CA ALA A 37 20.11 -1.06 25.35
C ALA A 37 20.51 0.20 24.55
N ASP A 38 21.63 0.16 23.82
CA ASP A 38 22.16 1.32 23.07
C ASP A 38 22.27 1.08 21.56
N THR A 39 21.99 -0.13 21.09
CA THR A 39 22.21 -0.54 19.70
C THR A 39 20.99 -1.23 19.12
N LEU A 40 20.62 -0.79 17.93
CA LEU A 40 19.59 -1.38 17.10
C LEU A 40 20.27 -2.08 15.92
N VAL A 41 20.12 -3.39 15.82
CA VAL A 41 20.61 -4.15 14.68
C VAL A 41 19.45 -4.32 13.70
N LEU A 42 19.59 -3.72 12.52
CA LEU A 42 18.66 -3.90 11.41
C LEU A 42 19.19 -4.98 10.47
N GLY A 43 18.42 -6.03 10.24
CA GLY A 43 18.56 -6.90 9.08
C GLY A 43 17.98 -6.19 7.85
N GLY A 44 18.83 -5.94 6.86
CA GLY A 44 18.44 -5.47 5.54
C GLY A 44 18.74 -6.53 4.49
N GLY A 45 17.78 -6.87 3.63
CA GLY A 45 17.99 -7.83 2.54
C GLY A 45 18.61 -9.18 2.96
N ILE A 46 18.97 -10.01 1.99
CA ILE A 46 19.61 -11.31 2.27
C ILE A 46 21.06 -11.04 2.68
N GLY A 47 21.37 -11.21 3.97
CA GLY A 47 22.75 -11.25 4.49
C GLY A 47 23.37 -9.91 4.91
N ASN A 48 22.66 -8.77 4.81
CA ASN A 48 23.20 -7.48 5.27
C ASN A 48 22.63 -7.11 6.64
N THR A 49 23.50 -6.92 7.63
CA THR A 49 23.12 -6.47 8.98
C THR A 49 23.74 -5.12 9.26
N THR A 50 22.91 -4.09 9.41
CA THR A 50 23.33 -2.74 9.74
C THR A 50 23.16 -2.52 11.24
N VAL A 51 24.27 -2.25 11.94
CA VAL A 51 24.25 -1.88 13.36
C VAL A 51 24.14 -0.37 13.47
N LEU A 52 23.07 0.12 14.11
CA LEU A 52 22.81 1.54 14.34
C LEU A 52 22.81 1.83 15.85
N ARG A 53 23.48 2.91 16.26
CA ARG A 53 23.42 3.40 17.64
C ARG A 53 22.18 4.26 17.83
N ILE A 54 21.41 4.00 18.89
CA ILE A 54 20.15 4.70 19.16
C ILE A 54 20.39 6.21 19.37
N SER A 55 21.50 6.58 20.01
CA SER A 55 21.91 7.97 20.24
C SER A 55 22.26 8.77 18.97
N ALA A 56 22.48 8.09 17.84
CA ALA A 56 22.78 8.71 16.56
C ALA A 56 21.55 8.85 15.65
N LEU A 57 20.36 8.46 16.13
CA LEU A 57 19.10 8.55 15.40
C LEU A 57 18.36 9.82 15.80
N ASP A 58 17.82 10.53 14.81
CA ASP A 58 16.87 11.63 15.03
C ASP A 58 15.42 11.14 15.13
N GLY A 59 15.14 9.94 14.65
CA GLY A 59 13.82 9.36 14.74
C GLY A 59 13.80 7.88 14.43
N LEU A 60 12.90 7.17 15.09
CA LEU A 60 12.61 5.77 14.86
C LEU A 60 11.11 5.63 14.58
N ALA A 61 10.75 4.94 13.49
CA ALA A 61 9.34 4.69 13.19
C ALA A 61 9.09 3.22 12.84
N VAL A 62 8.08 2.63 13.45
CA VAL A 62 7.67 1.24 13.20
C VAL A 62 6.62 1.21 12.11
N SER A 63 6.73 0.25 11.19
CA SER A 63 5.69 -0.01 10.19
C SER A 63 4.48 -0.62 10.89
N ARG A 64 3.33 0.08 10.88
CA ARG A 64 2.05 -0.42 11.44
C ARG A 64 1.23 -1.25 10.45
N GLY A 65 1.76 -1.45 9.25
CA GLY A 65 1.08 -2.17 8.19
C GLY A 65 1.09 -1.40 6.88
N SER A 66 0.61 -2.07 5.84
CA SER A 66 0.47 -1.50 4.50
C SER A 66 -0.96 -1.66 4.03
N TYR A 67 -1.55 -0.58 3.55
CA TYR A 67 -2.84 -0.62 2.89
C TYR A 67 -2.62 -0.67 1.37
N ARG A 68 -3.39 -1.53 0.70
CA ARG A 68 -3.44 -1.59 -0.76
C ARG A 68 -4.79 -1.04 -1.21
N HIS A 69 -4.79 -0.19 -2.22
CA HIS A 69 -5.99 0.49 -2.71
C HIS A 69 -6.66 -0.33 -3.82
N VAL A 70 -6.72 -1.66 -3.66
CA VAL A 70 -7.23 -2.59 -4.68
C VAL A 70 -8.70 -2.32 -4.98
N ARG A 71 -9.51 -2.11 -3.94
CA ARG A 71 -10.95 -1.87 -4.08
C ARG A 71 -11.26 -0.54 -4.76
N GLU A 72 -10.54 0.51 -4.38
CA GLU A 72 -10.70 1.84 -4.98
C GLU A 72 -10.27 1.82 -6.44
N GLY A 73 -9.11 1.23 -6.75
CA GLY A 73 -8.64 1.05 -8.12
C GLY A 73 -9.62 0.23 -8.97
N ALA A 74 -10.16 -0.87 -8.43
CA ALA A 74 -11.13 -1.71 -9.13
C ALA A 74 -12.46 -0.98 -9.40
N LEU A 75 -12.95 -0.19 -8.44
CA LEU A 75 -14.18 0.59 -8.63
C LEU A 75 -14.02 1.68 -9.69
N ILE A 76 -12.93 2.44 -9.63
CA ILE A 76 -12.63 3.48 -10.62
C ILE A 76 -12.45 2.84 -12.01
N GLY A 77 -11.69 1.75 -12.10
CA GLY A 77 -11.50 1.01 -13.32
C GLY A 77 -12.81 0.47 -13.89
N ALA A 78 -13.69 -0.06 -13.05
CA ALA A 78 -14.99 -0.57 -13.47
C ALA A 78 -15.90 0.54 -13.99
N LEU A 79 -15.91 1.72 -13.36
CA LEU A 79 -16.72 2.85 -13.83
C LEU A 79 -16.22 3.39 -15.18
N VAL A 80 -14.91 3.55 -15.34
CA VAL A 80 -14.31 4.01 -16.61
C VAL A 80 -14.53 2.96 -17.71
N GLY A 81 -14.31 1.68 -17.39
CA GLY A 81 -14.52 0.58 -18.32
C GLY A 81 -16.00 0.43 -18.72
N ALA A 82 -16.93 0.59 -17.79
CA ALA A 82 -18.37 0.61 -18.04
C ALA A 82 -18.76 1.70 -19.04
N LEU A 83 -18.21 2.90 -18.85
CA LEU A 83 -18.48 4.05 -19.72
C LEU A 83 -17.98 3.79 -21.15
N ILE A 84 -16.73 3.33 -21.28
CA ILE A 84 -16.14 3.00 -22.58
C ILE A 84 -16.91 1.86 -23.27
N GLY A 85 -17.17 0.78 -22.53
CA GLY A 85 -17.88 -0.39 -23.04
C GLY A 85 -19.31 -0.10 -23.44
N GLY A 86 -20.02 0.77 -22.71
CA GLY A 86 -21.35 1.23 -23.07
C GLY A 86 -21.38 2.08 -24.34
N VAL A 87 -20.38 2.97 -24.53
CA VAL A 87 -20.24 3.75 -25.77
C VAL A 87 -19.97 2.82 -26.94
N LEU A 88 -19.03 1.87 -26.81
CA LEU A 88 -18.72 0.91 -27.88
C LEU A 88 -19.90 -0.01 -28.21
N GLY A 89 -20.63 -0.48 -27.18
CA GLY A 89 -21.82 -1.30 -27.37
C GLY A 89 -22.97 -0.54 -28.05
N GLY A 90 -23.04 0.78 -27.87
CA GLY A 90 -24.04 1.65 -28.52
C GLY A 90 -23.72 1.97 -29.98
N GLN A 91 -22.48 1.80 -30.41
CA GLN A 91 -22.00 2.02 -31.78
C GLN A 91 -22.07 0.75 -32.65
N ALA A 92 -22.59 -0.37 -32.12
CA ALA A 92 -22.72 -1.61 -32.88
C ALA A 92 -23.78 -1.46 -33.99
N GLU A 93 -23.32 -1.21 -35.22
CA GLU A 93 -24.14 -0.81 -36.38
C GLU A 93 -25.16 -1.87 -36.86
N GLU A 94 -25.00 -3.14 -36.52
CA GLU A 94 -25.77 -4.23 -37.13
C GLU A 94 -27.06 -4.63 -36.39
N THR A 95 -27.51 -3.82 -35.43
CA THR A 95 -28.47 -4.30 -34.43
C THR A 95 -29.81 -3.56 -34.51
N SER A 96 -30.90 -4.29 -34.81
CA SER A 96 -32.26 -3.75 -34.75
C SER A 96 -32.52 -3.06 -33.40
N SER A 97 -33.30 -1.98 -33.37
CA SER A 97 -33.51 -1.12 -32.19
C SER A 97 -33.85 -1.88 -30.89
N TYR A 98 -34.45 -3.08 -30.99
CA TYR A 98 -34.72 -3.98 -29.87
C TYR A 98 -33.47 -4.52 -29.15
N TYR A 99 -32.40 -4.85 -29.88
CA TYR A 99 -31.17 -5.45 -29.34
C TYR A 99 -30.09 -4.41 -29.02
N GLN A 100 -30.30 -3.14 -29.41
CA GLN A 100 -29.35 -2.05 -29.13
C GLN A 100 -29.17 -1.84 -27.62
N GLY A 101 -30.27 -1.91 -26.84
CA GLY A 101 -30.20 -1.84 -25.39
C GLY A 101 -29.45 -3.02 -24.76
N LEU A 102 -29.58 -4.21 -25.35
CA LEU A 102 -28.86 -5.41 -24.90
C LEU A 102 -27.35 -5.28 -25.18
N ASN A 103 -26.96 -4.73 -26.33
CA ASN A 103 -25.54 -4.50 -26.66
C ASN A 103 -24.91 -3.42 -25.79
N VAL A 104 -25.63 -2.34 -25.48
CA VAL A 104 -25.15 -1.33 -24.52
C VAL A 104 -24.96 -1.97 -23.15
N PHE A 105 -25.94 -2.75 -22.67
CA PHE A 105 -25.83 -3.41 -21.37
C PHE A 105 -24.68 -4.43 -21.32
N ALA A 106 -24.53 -5.25 -22.35
CA ALA A 106 -23.42 -6.20 -22.49
C ALA A 106 -22.07 -5.46 -22.54
N GLY A 107 -21.99 -4.37 -23.31
CA GLY A 107 -20.81 -3.51 -23.40
C GLY A 107 -20.45 -2.88 -22.06
N VAL A 108 -21.42 -2.36 -21.32
CA VAL A 108 -21.23 -1.83 -19.96
C VAL A 108 -20.70 -2.90 -19.02
N LEU A 109 -21.28 -4.11 -19.02
CA LEU A 109 -20.86 -5.19 -18.12
C LEU A 109 -19.44 -5.69 -18.44
N VAL A 110 -19.16 -5.95 -19.71
CA VAL A 110 -17.83 -6.42 -20.16
C VAL A 110 -16.79 -5.33 -19.92
N GLY A 111 -17.11 -4.09 -20.25
CA GLY A 111 -16.26 -2.94 -20.00
C GLY A 111 -15.98 -2.75 -18.50
N ALA A 112 -17.01 -2.86 -17.65
CA ALA A 112 -16.86 -2.77 -16.20
C ALA A 112 -15.98 -3.88 -15.63
N ALA A 113 -16.17 -5.12 -16.09
CA ALA A 113 -15.37 -6.25 -15.66
C ALA A 113 -13.90 -6.08 -16.07
N ALA A 114 -13.64 -5.77 -17.35
CA ALA A 114 -12.29 -5.57 -17.86
C ALA A 114 -11.59 -4.38 -17.20
N GLY A 115 -12.27 -3.23 -17.13
CA GLY A 115 -11.76 -2.04 -16.47
C GLY A 115 -11.52 -2.24 -14.97
N GLY A 116 -12.41 -2.97 -14.30
CA GLY A 116 -12.27 -3.29 -12.87
C GLY A 116 -11.06 -4.18 -12.57
N VAL A 117 -10.76 -5.15 -13.45
CA VAL A 117 -9.54 -5.98 -13.33
C VAL A 117 -8.29 -5.10 -13.48
N VAL A 118 -8.21 -4.29 -14.53
CA VAL A 118 -7.07 -3.41 -14.79
C VAL A 118 -6.87 -2.41 -13.65
N GLY A 119 -7.95 -1.74 -13.24
CA GLY A 119 -7.93 -0.79 -12.13
C GLY A 119 -7.58 -1.46 -10.79
N GLY A 120 -8.04 -2.69 -10.56
CA GLY A 120 -7.69 -3.48 -9.38
C GLY A 120 -6.21 -3.84 -9.31
N VAL A 121 -5.61 -4.22 -10.45
CA VAL A 121 -4.17 -4.48 -10.56
C VAL A 121 -3.36 -3.21 -10.31
N ALA A 122 -3.75 -2.09 -10.92
CA ALA A 122 -3.11 -0.81 -10.66
C ALA A 122 -3.25 -0.40 -9.17
N GLY A 123 -4.44 -0.52 -8.59
CA GLY A 123 -4.67 -0.26 -7.16
C GLY A 123 -3.91 -1.20 -6.22
N ALA A 124 -3.61 -2.42 -6.66
CA ALA A 124 -2.78 -3.37 -5.93
C ALA A 124 -1.29 -2.99 -5.93
N SER A 125 -0.80 -2.31 -6.97
CA SER A 125 0.56 -1.80 -7.03
C SER A 125 0.78 -0.56 -6.14
N VAL A 126 -0.27 0.20 -5.85
CA VAL A 126 -0.19 1.35 -4.95
C VAL A 126 -0.24 0.87 -3.50
N ARG A 127 0.94 0.77 -2.90
CA ARG A 127 1.12 0.40 -1.50
C ARG A 127 1.42 1.64 -0.67
N THR A 128 0.52 1.96 0.26
CA THR A 128 0.73 3.05 1.21
C THR A 128 1.12 2.44 2.55
N GLU A 129 2.32 2.76 3.01
CA GLU A 129 2.86 2.28 4.29
C GLU A 129 2.58 3.30 5.39
N VAL A 130 2.05 2.84 6.52
CA VAL A 130 1.79 3.69 7.68
C VAL A 130 2.92 3.52 8.68
N TRP A 131 3.63 4.61 8.96
CA TRP A 131 4.74 4.67 9.89
C TRP A 131 4.29 5.33 11.19
N SER A 132 4.45 4.65 12.33
CA SER A 132 4.21 5.25 13.65
C SER A 132 5.54 5.66 14.28
N PRO A 133 5.73 6.93 14.65
CA PRO A 133 6.93 7.35 15.35
C PRO A 133 6.99 6.71 16.74
N LEU A 134 8.20 6.31 17.14
CA LEU A 134 8.52 5.89 18.49
C LEU A 134 9.26 7.03 19.20
N PRO A 135 8.89 7.34 20.45
CA PRO A 135 9.66 8.26 21.27
C PRO A 135 11.04 7.63 21.58
N ILE A 136 12.12 8.36 21.28
CA ILE A 136 13.51 7.94 21.54
C ILE A 136 14.22 8.84 22.55
N HIS A 137 13.46 9.50 23.44
CA HIS A 137 13.94 10.35 24.53
C HIS A 137 13.13 10.12 25.81
#